data_AF-A0A0H4QMX1-F1
#
_entry.id   AF-A0A0H4QMX1-F1
#
_cell.length_a   1.000
_cell.length_b   1.000
_cell.length_c   1.000
_cell.angle_alpha   90.00
_cell.angle_beta   90.00
_cell.angle_gamma   90.00
#
_symmetry.space_group_name_H-M   'P 1'
#
loop_
_entity.id
_entity.type
_entity.pdbx_description
1 polymer ?
#
loop_
_entity_poly.entity_id
_entity_poly.type
_entity_poly.pdbx_seq_one_letter_code
_entity_poly.pdbx_strand_id
1 'polypeptide(L)'
;MKKSIKYAGFAAATLIAAAPVAAPILNATSMAPNTENTAKASFGTSTQEDAYNTFDSTFKNYNSATQLDFVHGATFALLQSQNRLPYSAEMVNGILRPLHPQYQSSLNDLSVVALLNQIVFVVVPADGQTTSEWQTAMRAAGQHGGQVNYRIVGLAMSDVADHALWSNQQLVKYFEPVKLNGKALDKTVYAKTSVTQQEVHAMNINFETPVDGYVGQSKSDFSTTGKYPITIQDNLGNKVDPQDVTSTFFNGLDLATIINGTTLPKAGKVVQKMTVKFNRNEYNALFNDLDQITINGEEYSGGLLSKVWDKVNNSVTLTRQIDVTLDNYTDKDIKGVVTTPIVNMGDSSIVTHMYDGKGNRISGRALAQGTDWYTDTKRLNNNTGEVMYRVSTNEWVKAADISYADKDTDTDTGDTAGLTDITNLPANSTVTLDGPAGFVYSLYGSDGKTASRGLAGDSAWLADKQAKDSNGNVYYRVSTNEWIMQGTGVTLK
;
A
#
# COMPACT_ATOMS: atom_id res chain seq x y z
N MET A 1 0.71 71.99 -42.54
CA MET A 1 1.10 70.97 -41.55
C MET A 1 0.92 69.59 -42.17
N LYS A 2 1.97 68.75 -42.05
CA LYS A 2 2.02 67.27 -42.14
C LYS A 2 1.53 66.58 -43.43
N LYS A 3 2.48 66.55 -44.38
CA LYS A 3 2.87 65.53 -45.39
C LYS A 3 1.83 64.51 -45.92
N SER A 4 1.44 64.82 -47.16
CA SER A 4 1.19 64.01 -48.37
C SER A 4 2.09 62.76 -48.58
N ILE A 5 1.82 61.77 -49.45
CA ILE A 5 0.69 61.34 -50.32
C ILE A 5 1.05 59.91 -50.83
N LYS A 6 0.05 59.01 -50.76
CA LYS A 6 -0.41 57.95 -51.70
C LYS A 6 0.55 57.08 -52.55
N TYR A 7 0.40 55.77 -52.36
CA TYR A 7 0.17 54.69 -53.35
C TYR A 7 0.19 55.04 -54.86
N ALA A 8 0.93 54.27 -55.67
CA ALA A 8 0.45 53.11 -56.45
C ALA A 8 1.42 52.74 -57.61
N GLY A 9 1.70 51.43 -57.75
CA GLY A 9 2.17 50.62 -58.91
C GLY A 9 2.97 51.20 -60.10
N PHE A 10 3.98 50.46 -60.56
CA PHE A 10 4.04 49.78 -61.88
C PHE A 10 5.45 49.26 -62.23
N ALA A 11 5.47 48.04 -62.79
CA ALA A 11 6.25 47.50 -63.93
C ALA A 11 7.80 47.62 -64.04
N ALA A 12 8.37 46.54 -64.60
CA ALA A 12 9.77 46.30 -64.94
C ALA A 12 10.32 47.14 -66.11
N ALA A 13 11.65 47.25 -66.22
CA ALA A 13 12.34 47.58 -67.47
C ALA A 13 13.73 46.94 -67.55
N THR A 14 13.89 46.04 -68.52
CA THR A 14 15.14 45.64 -69.18
C THR A 14 15.59 46.74 -70.15
N LEU A 15 16.90 46.98 -70.31
CA LEU A 15 17.44 47.61 -71.51
C LEU A 15 18.69 46.87 -72.00
N ILE A 16 18.60 46.39 -73.24
CA ILE A 16 19.64 45.78 -74.07
C ILE A 16 20.24 46.89 -74.95
N ALA A 17 21.56 46.84 -75.20
CA ALA A 17 22.19 47.53 -76.32
C ALA A 17 22.83 46.50 -77.27
N ALA A 18 22.46 46.54 -78.55
CA ALA A 18 23.11 45.88 -79.70
C ALA A 18 23.73 46.99 -80.58
N ALA A 19 24.73 46.86 -81.46
CA ALA A 19 25.40 45.78 -82.22
C ALA A 19 26.78 46.35 -82.73
N PRO A 20 27.61 45.78 -83.65
CA PRO A 20 27.40 44.67 -84.59
C PRO A 20 28.52 43.59 -84.65
N VAL A 21 28.24 42.63 -85.53
CA VAL A 21 28.86 41.33 -85.83
C VAL A 21 30.24 41.44 -86.51
N ALA A 22 31.20 40.64 -86.06
CA ALA A 22 32.26 40.07 -86.89
C ALA A 22 32.56 38.64 -86.39
N ALA A 23 32.50 37.66 -87.29
CA ALA A 23 32.97 36.28 -87.10
C ALA A 23 34.20 36.07 -88.01
N PRO A 24 34.94 34.94 -88.00
CA PRO A 24 35.29 33.96 -86.95
C PRO A 24 36.83 33.70 -86.89
N ILE A 25 37.41 33.15 -85.81
CA ILE A 25 38.63 32.31 -85.91
C ILE A 25 38.58 31.18 -84.86
N LEU A 26 38.69 29.94 -85.37
CA LEU A 26 38.96 28.73 -84.61
C LEU A 26 40.46 28.62 -84.28
N ASN A 27 40.73 28.04 -83.11
CA ASN A 27 41.82 27.11 -82.78
C ASN A 27 43.02 27.57 -81.92
N ALA A 28 43.43 26.62 -81.07
CA ALA A 28 44.69 26.44 -80.35
C ALA A 28 44.84 27.01 -78.92
N THR A 29 44.63 26.10 -77.95
CA THR A 29 45.43 25.91 -76.73
C THR A 29 45.94 27.17 -75.99
N SER A 30 45.23 27.58 -74.94
CA SER A 30 45.90 28.13 -73.75
C SER A 30 45.04 27.89 -72.52
N MET A 31 45.71 27.45 -71.47
CA MET A 31 45.17 27.22 -70.13
C MET A 31 44.45 28.48 -69.65
N ALA A 32 43.16 28.36 -69.35
CA ALA A 32 42.46 29.40 -68.60
C ALA A 32 42.89 29.30 -67.12
N PRO A 33 43.31 30.41 -66.49
CA PRO A 33 43.66 30.42 -65.08
C PRO A 33 42.43 30.09 -64.23
N ASN A 34 42.61 29.27 -63.19
CA ASN A 34 41.68 29.13 -62.07
C ASN A 34 41.54 30.51 -61.39
N THR A 35 40.65 31.35 -61.88
CA THR A 35 40.11 32.45 -61.07
C THR A 35 38.89 31.91 -60.34
N GLU A 36 39.12 31.49 -59.10
CA GLU A 36 38.07 31.35 -58.09
C GLU A 36 37.30 32.67 -57.98
N ASN A 37 36.11 32.69 -58.57
CA ASN A 37 35.13 33.74 -58.33
C ASN A 37 34.10 33.20 -57.34
N THR A 38 34.27 33.49 -56.07
CA THR A 38 33.13 33.70 -55.17
C THR A 38 33.45 34.85 -54.22
N ALA A 39 32.96 36.05 -54.56
CA ALA A 39 32.83 37.11 -53.59
C ALA A 39 31.87 36.62 -52.48
N LYS A 40 32.41 36.17 -51.34
CA LYS A 40 31.60 35.98 -50.13
C LYS A 40 31.00 37.35 -49.81
N ALA A 41 29.67 37.44 -49.74
CA ALA A 41 29.02 38.66 -49.29
C ALA A 41 29.61 39.05 -47.92
N SER A 42 30.25 40.22 -47.83
CA SER A 42 30.76 40.71 -46.56
C SER A 42 29.57 41.22 -45.75
N PHE A 43 29.17 40.47 -44.73
CA PHE A 43 28.05 40.84 -43.85
C PHE A 43 28.46 42.00 -42.93
N GLY A 44 27.54 42.94 -42.70
CA GLY A 44 27.78 44.08 -41.80
C GLY A 44 27.98 43.66 -40.35
N THR A 45 28.62 44.53 -39.55
CA THR A 45 28.93 44.26 -38.13
C THR A 45 27.70 43.97 -37.27
N SER A 46 26.56 44.64 -37.53
CA SER A 46 25.30 44.38 -36.84
C SER A 46 24.76 42.97 -37.11
N THR A 47 24.74 42.54 -38.38
CA THR A 47 24.31 41.20 -38.77
C THR A 47 25.19 40.12 -38.16
N GLN A 48 26.51 40.36 -38.10
CA GLN A 48 27.44 39.45 -37.43
C GLN A 48 27.20 39.38 -35.91
N GLU A 49 26.93 40.52 -35.27
CA GLU A 49 26.61 40.57 -33.84
C GLU A 49 25.31 39.84 -33.50
N ASP A 50 24.25 40.04 -34.30
CA ASP A 50 22.96 39.35 -34.13
C ASP A 50 23.09 37.83 -34.34
N ALA A 51 23.88 37.42 -35.34
CA ALA A 51 24.20 36.02 -35.58
C ALA A 51 25.00 35.39 -34.41
N TYR A 52 25.95 36.12 -33.84
CA TYR A 52 26.67 35.69 -32.64
C TYR A 52 25.72 35.55 -31.43
N ASN A 53 24.87 36.55 -31.18
CA ASN A 53 23.91 36.51 -30.07
C ASN A 53 22.91 35.34 -30.22
N THR A 54 22.55 35.00 -31.46
CA THR A 54 21.76 33.81 -31.76
C THR A 54 22.51 32.54 -31.38
N PHE A 55 23.78 32.39 -31.76
CA PHE A 55 24.63 31.26 -31.34
C PHE A 55 24.75 31.17 -29.81
N ASP A 56 25.03 32.29 -29.14
CA ASP A 56 25.29 32.33 -27.71
C ASP A 56 24.05 31.99 -26.86
N SER A 57 22.88 32.52 -27.25
CA SER A 57 21.58 32.21 -26.63
C SER A 57 21.13 30.77 -26.88
N THR A 58 21.49 30.24 -28.04
CA THR A 58 21.19 28.87 -28.45
C THR A 58 21.93 27.87 -27.58
N PHE A 59 23.24 28.04 -27.42
CA PHE A 59 24.07 27.09 -26.68
C PHE A 59 24.40 27.62 -25.29
N LYS A 60 23.56 27.34 -24.30
CA LYS A 60 23.72 27.77 -22.90
C LYS A 60 23.94 26.59 -21.96
N ASN A 61 24.34 26.87 -20.71
CA ASN A 61 24.43 25.83 -19.68
C ASN A 61 23.04 25.31 -19.30
N TYR A 62 22.89 23.99 -19.26
CA TYR A 62 21.67 23.27 -18.92
C TYR A 62 21.76 22.71 -17.50
N ASN A 63 21.69 23.58 -16.49
CA ASN A 63 21.88 23.18 -15.09
C ASN A 63 20.69 22.40 -14.47
N SER A 64 19.59 22.26 -15.20
CA SER A 64 18.33 21.63 -14.76
C SER A 64 17.69 20.77 -15.84
N ALA A 65 18.50 20.09 -16.65
CA ALA A 65 17.99 19.20 -17.70
C ALA A 65 17.35 17.94 -17.09
N THR A 66 16.29 17.43 -17.73
CA THR A 66 15.58 16.22 -17.29
C THR A 66 16.33 14.94 -17.68
N GLN A 67 16.00 13.80 -17.07
CA GLN A 67 16.53 12.49 -17.51
C GLN A 67 16.22 12.23 -18.99
N LEU A 68 15.01 12.60 -19.43
CA LEU A 68 14.59 12.45 -20.81
C LEU A 68 15.47 13.28 -21.76
N ASP A 69 15.91 14.47 -21.34
CA ASP A 69 16.82 15.31 -22.13
C ASP A 69 18.21 14.67 -22.31
N PHE A 70 18.72 13.98 -21.29
CA PHE A 70 19.99 13.24 -21.32
C PHE A 70 19.90 11.96 -22.15
N VAL A 71 18.83 11.18 -21.98
CA VAL A 71 18.58 9.97 -22.77
C VAL A 71 18.44 10.32 -24.26
N HIS A 72 17.65 11.35 -24.59
CA HIS A 72 17.55 11.83 -25.97
C HIS A 72 18.85 12.39 -26.52
N GLY A 73 19.60 13.18 -25.74
CA GLY A 73 20.91 13.69 -26.16
C GLY A 73 21.87 12.55 -26.51
N ALA A 74 21.89 11.48 -25.72
CA ALA A 74 22.69 10.30 -25.99
C ALA A 74 22.21 9.52 -27.23
N THR A 75 20.90 9.31 -27.39
CA THR A 75 20.32 8.64 -28.56
C THR A 75 20.54 9.43 -29.85
N PHE A 76 20.43 10.75 -29.79
CA PHE A 76 20.71 11.62 -30.92
C PHE A 76 22.17 11.51 -31.38
N ALA A 77 23.11 11.57 -30.43
CA ALA A 77 24.53 11.41 -30.73
C ALA A 77 24.88 10.03 -31.32
N LEU A 78 24.04 9.01 -31.09
CA LEU A 78 24.16 7.69 -31.73
C LEU A 78 23.65 7.69 -33.18
N LEU A 79 22.55 8.41 -33.46
CA LEU A 79 21.96 8.48 -34.81
C LEU A 79 22.74 9.43 -35.73
N GLN A 80 23.37 10.47 -35.19
CA GLN A 80 24.23 11.40 -35.91
C GLN A 80 25.69 11.15 -35.54
N SER A 81 26.28 10.10 -36.12
CA SER A 81 27.62 9.60 -35.75
C SER A 81 28.74 10.66 -35.81
N GLN A 82 28.58 11.69 -36.65
CA GLN A 82 29.53 12.79 -36.76
C GLN A 82 29.14 14.03 -35.95
N ASN A 83 27.92 14.17 -35.43
CA ASN A 83 27.46 15.37 -34.70
C ASN A 83 27.84 16.71 -35.37
N ARG A 84 27.68 16.77 -36.70
CA ARG A 84 27.92 17.96 -37.54
C ARG A 84 26.58 18.53 -37.96
N LEU A 85 26.33 19.79 -37.62
CA LEU A 85 24.98 20.36 -37.66
C LEU A 85 24.95 21.66 -38.48
N PRO A 86 24.25 21.71 -39.62
CA PRO A 86 23.95 22.96 -40.29
C PRO A 86 22.90 23.74 -39.48
N TYR A 87 22.91 25.06 -39.60
CA TYR A 87 22.00 25.97 -38.89
C TYR A 87 20.50 25.70 -39.11
N SER A 88 20.12 24.94 -40.14
CA SER A 88 18.73 24.67 -40.53
C SER A 88 18.13 23.33 -40.07
N ALA A 89 18.86 22.51 -39.31
CA ALA A 89 18.39 21.15 -38.98
C ALA A 89 17.31 21.12 -37.87
N GLU A 90 16.07 20.73 -38.23
CA GLU A 90 14.96 20.55 -37.28
C GLU A 90 15.26 19.46 -36.23
N MET A 91 15.19 19.82 -34.94
CA MET A 91 15.48 18.92 -33.83
C MET A 91 14.46 19.03 -32.69
N VAL A 92 13.77 17.92 -32.41
CA VAL A 92 12.73 17.82 -31.38
C VAL A 92 13.28 17.14 -30.11
N ASN A 93 13.22 17.88 -28.98
CA ASN A 93 13.52 17.62 -27.55
C ASN A 93 14.86 16.95 -27.18
N GLY A 94 15.71 17.64 -26.39
CA GLY A 94 16.94 17.11 -25.79
C GLY A 94 17.95 18.20 -25.39
N ILE A 95 19.06 17.83 -24.72
CA ILE A 95 20.20 18.75 -24.37
C ILE A 95 20.81 19.45 -25.60
N LEU A 96 20.53 18.92 -26.80
CA LEU A 96 20.95 19.46 -28.09
C LEU A 96 19.87 20.29 -28.80
N ARG A 97 18.75 20.59 -28.14
CA ARG A 97 17.91 21.70 -28.56
C ARG A 97 18.56 22.98 -28.07
N PRO A 98 18.94 23.92 -28.95
CA PRO A 98 18.18 24.30 -30.13
C PRO A 98 19.03 24.31 -31.41
N LEU A 99 18.49 23.79 -32.50
CA LEU A 99 18.86 24.18 -33.86
C LEU A 99 17.76 25.04 -34.50
N HIS A 100 16.99 25.76 -33.66
CA HIS A 100 15.89 26.56 -34.19
C HIS A 100 15.78 27.93 -33.53
N PRO A 101 16.00 29.01 -34.30
CA PRO A 101 15.75 30.40 -33.89
C PRO A 101 14.27 30.78 -33.73
N GLN A 102 13.30 29.87 -33.91
CA GLN A 102 11.89 30.29 -33.93
C GLN A 102 11.34 30.59 -32.54
N TYR A 103 12.15 30.48 -31.49
CA TYR A 103 11.72 30.71 -30.12
C TYR A 103 12.45 31.80 -29.33
N GLN A 104 13.40 32.53 -29.90
CA GLN A 104 13.89 33.78 -29.28
C GLN A 104 14.15 34.87 -30.34
N SER A 105 13.10 35.63 -30.62
CA SER A 105 13.08 37.04 -31.05
C SER A 105 14.46 37.64 -31.42
N SER A 106 14.75 37.86 -32.69
CA SER A 106 14.26 39.08 -33.35
C SER A 106 14.42 38.98 -34.87
N LEU A 107 13.29 39.12 -35.59
CA LEU A 107 13.20 39.44 -37.02
C LEU A 107 13.89 38.45 -37.99
N ASN A 108 13.11 37.93 -38.94
CA ASN A 108 13.58 37.09 -40.04
C ASN A 108 14.52 37.88 -40.99
N ASP A 109 15.75 38.17 -40.57
CA ASP A 109 16.78 38.71 -41.45
C ASP A 109 17.39 37.55 -42.24
N LEU A 110 16.99 37.48 -43.52
CA LEU A 110 17.55 36.56 -44.51
C LEU A 110 19.08 36.57 -44.51
N SER A 111 19.71 37.69 -44.14
CA SER A 111 21.17 37.85 -44.08
C SER A 111 21.79 37.10 -42.91
N VAL A 112 21.16 37.11 -41.72
CA VAL A 112 21.62 36.32 -40.55
C VAL A 112 21.53 34.83 -40.85
N VAL A 113 20.39 34.40 -41.43
CA VAL A 113 20.17 33.01 -41.83
C VAL A 113 21.16 32.58 -42.91
N ALA A 114 21.39 33.41 -43.93
CA ALA A 114 22.35 33.13 -44.98
C ALA A 114 23.79 33.03 -44.46
N LEU A 115 24.18 33.89 -43.51
CA LEU A 115 25.49 33.83 -42.85
C LEU A 115 25.66 32.54 -42.05
N LEU A 116 24.70 32.20 -41.20
CA LEU A 116 24.78 31.02 -40.34
C LEU A 116 24.66 29.71 -41.13
N ASN A 117 23.98 29.69 -42.28
CA ASN A 117 23.96 28.55 -43.20
C ASN A 117 25.31 28.25 -43.86
N GLN A 118 26.30 29.16 -43.80
CA GLN A 118 27.67 28.90 -44.26
C GLN A 118 28.55 28.27 -43.17
N ILE A 119 27.98 28.01 -41.99
CA ILE A 119 28.68 27.48 -40.82
C ILE A 119 28.13 26.09 -40.49
N VAL A 120 29.02 25.18 -40.15
CA VAL A 120 28.67 23.88 -39.58
C VAL A 120 29.10 23.87 -38.11
N PHE A 121 28.16 23.60 -37.22
CA PHE A 121 28.43 23.44 -35.81
C PHE A 121 28.86 22.00 -35.53
N VAL A 122 30.06 21.82 -35.01
CA VAL A 122 30.59 20.52 -34.60
C VAL A 122 30.59 20.41 -33.09
N VAL A 123 30.13 19.26 -32.58
CA VAL A 123 30.16 18.95 -31.15
C VAL A 123 31.38 18.09 -30.86
N VAL A 124 32.21 18.52 -29.90
CA VAL A 124 33.35 17.74 -29.40
C VAL A 124 33.27 17.59 -27.87
N PRO A 125 33.67 16.45 -27.31
CA PRO A 125 33.93 16.30 -25.88
C PRO A 125 34.85 17.42 -25.35
N ALA A 126 34.59 17.86 -24.12
CA ALA A 126 35.19 19.09 -23.61
C ALA A 126 36.71 19.03 -23.38
N ASP A 127 37.32 17.83 -23.28
CA ASP A 127 38.77 17.57 -23.46
C ASP A 127 39.10 16.08 -23.20
N GLY A 128 40.04 15.51 -23.96
CA GLY A 128 40.66 14.19 -23.73
C GLY A 128 39.79 12.94 -23.94
N GLN A 129 38.46 13.07 -23.87
CA GLN A 129 37.51 11.99 -24.10
C GLN A 129 37.24 11.77 -25.58
N THR A 130 37.08 10.51 -25.95
CA THR A 130 36.48 10.10 -27.22
C THR A 130 34.98 10.39 -27.23
N THR A 131 34.39 10.49 -28.43
CA THR A 131 32.92 10.64 -28.58
C THR A 131 32.15 9.51 -27.88
N SER A 132 32.69 8.29 -27.86
CA SER A 132 32.05 7.13 -27.22
C SER A 132 32.03 7.24 -25.69
N GLU A 133 33.12 7.71 -25.08
CA GLU A 133 33.20 7.93 -23.64
C GLU A 133 32.25 9.04 -23.21
N TRP A 134 32.20 10.13 -23.97
CA TRP A 134 31.27 11.23 -23.72
C TRP A 134 29.80 10.79 -23.84
N GLN A 135 29.46 9.97 -24.83
CA GLN A 135 28.11 9.40 -24.96
C GLN A 135 27.75 8.49 -23.79
N THR A 136 28.72 7.72 -23.30
CA THR A 136 28.53 6.85 -22.13
C THR A 136 28.34 7.69 -20.88
N ALA A 137 29.11 8.77 -20.71
CA ALA A 137 28.93 9.74 -19.63
C ALA A 137 27.55 10.42 -19.70
N MET A 138 27.07 10.77 -20.89
CA MET A 138 25.71 11.30 -21.12
C MET A 138 24.63 10.29 -20.68
N ARG A 139 24.74 9.01 -21.07
CA ARG A 139 23.80 7.95 -20.62
C ARG A 139 23.85 7.74 -19.12
N ALA A 140 25.05 7.64 -18.55
CA ALA A 140 25.27 7.44 -17.13
C ALA A 140 24.70 8.61 -16.31
N ALA A 141 24.94 9.85 -16.73
CA ALA A 141 24.35 11.02 -16.11
C ALA A 141 22.81 10.97 -16.21
N GLY A 142 22.25 10.62 -17.36
CA GLY A 142 20.80 10.45 -17.53
C GLY A 142 20.17 9.41 -16.60
N GLN A 143 20.88 8.31 -16.33
CA GLN A 143 20.41 7.20 -15.50
C GLN A 143 20.64 7.42 -14.00
N HIS A 144 21.78 8.01 -13.62
CA HIS A 144 22.27 8.05 -12.24
C HIS A 144 22.38 9.47 -11.67
N GLY A 145 22.02 10.50 -12.45
CA GLY A 145 22.35 11.89 -12.09
C GLY A 145 23.82 12.20 -12.38
N GLY A 146 24.12 13.48 -12.59
CA GLY A 146 25.49 13.91 -12.84
C GLY A 146 25.61 15.12 -13.74
N GLN A 147 26.85 15.43 -14.10
CA GLN A 147 27.19 16.54 -14.97
C GLN A 147 28.06 16.06 -16.13
N VAL A 148 27.77 16.58 -17.32
CA VAL A 148 28.60 16.42 -18.51
C VAL A 148 28.89 17.79 -19.09
N ASN A 149 29.96 17.89 -19.86
CA ASN A 149 30.26 19.08 -20.64
C ASN A 149 30.68 18.68 -22.06
N TYR A 150 30.53 19.62 -22.97
CA TYR A 150 30.92 19.47 -24.37
C TYR A 150 31.17 20.85 -24.97
N ARG A 151 31.99 20.91 -26.01
CA ARG A 151 32.31 22.12 -26.73
C ARG A 151 31.62 22.11 -28.08
N ILE A 152 31.07 23.26 -28.47
CA ILE A 152 30.40 23.49 -29.74
C ILE A 152 31.20 24.52 -30.50
N VAL A 153 31.65 24.16 -31.69
CA VAL A 153 32.51 25.00 -32.51
C VAL A 153 31.86 25.20 -33.88
N GLY A 154 31.67 26.46 -34.29
CA GLY A 154 31.23 26.83 -35.62
C GLY A 154 32.42 26.91 -36.57
N LEU A 155 32.46 26.01 -37.55
CA LEU A 155 33.49 25.96 -38.60
C LEU A 155 32.89 26.34 -39.95
N ALA A 156 33.72 26.84 -40.87
CA ALA A 156 33.24 27.12 -42.21
C ALA A 156 32.78 25.83 -42.90
N MET A 157 31.64 25.89 -43.58
CA MET A 157 31.06 24.73 -44.25
C MET A 157 32.02 24.12 -45.29
N SER A 158 32.80 24.95 -46.00
CA SER A 158 33.84 24.50 -46.93
C SER A 158 34.88 23.60 -46.25
N ASP A 159 35.40 24.05 -45.10
CA ASP A 159 36.46 23.34 -44.38
C ASP A 159 35.97 21.97 -43.90
N VAL A 160 34.72 21.91 -43.43
CA VAL A 160 34.10 20.65 -42.98
C VAL A 160 33.76 19.72 -44.14
N ALA A 161 33.31 20.28 -45.27
CA ALA A 161 32.95 19.52 -46.48
C ALA A 161 34.19 18.88 -47.14
N ASP A 162 35.27 19.64 -47.28
CA ASP A 162 36.54 19.16 -47.85
C ASP A 162 37.21 18.09 -46.96
N HIS A 163 36.84 18.04 -45.68
CA HIS A 163 37.35 17.12 -44.67
C HIS A 163 36.24 16.23 -44.08
N ALA A 164 35.35 15.73 -44.94
CA ALA A 164 34.20 14.89 -44.56
C ALA A 164 34.57 13.64 -43.73
N LEU A 165 35.78 13.10 -43.92
CA LEU A 165 36.27 11.89 -43.24
C LEU A 165 36.99 12.16 -41.91
N TRP A 166 37.26 13.42 -41.57
CA TRP A 166 37.94 13.76 -40.32
C TRP A 166 37.02 13.60 -39.10
N SER A 167 37.58 13.28 -37.94
CA SER A 167 36.84 13.39 -36.68
C SER A 167 36.61 14.85 -36.32
N ASN A 168 35.59 15.13 -35.49
CA ASN A 168 35.36 16.49 -35.03
C ASN A 168 36.55 17.05 -34.23
N GLN A 169 37.28 16.21 -33.48
CA GLN A 169 38.54 16.60 -32.84
C GLN A 169 39.60 17.02 -33.87
N GLN A 170 39.73 16.32 -34.98
CA GLN A 170 40.68 16.71 -36.04
C GLN A 170 40.28 18.06 -36.64
N LEU A 171 39.00 18.27 -36.93
CA LEU A 171 38.51 19.54 -37.44
C LEU A 171 38.81 20.70 -36.47
N VAL A 172 38.43 20.58 -35.20
CA VAL A 172 38.63 21.64 -34.18
C VAL A 172 40.12 21.86 -33.85
N LYS A 173 40.99 20.88 -34.11
CA LYS A 173 42.44 21.01 -33.94
C LYS A 173 43.10 21.82 -35.04
N TYR A 174 42.63 21.70 -36.28
CA TYR A 174 43.30 22.28 -37.45
C TYR A 174 42.61 23.53 -38.01
N PHE A 175 41.34 23.75 -37.71
CA PHE A 175 40.59 24.92 -38.17
C PHE A 175 40.26 25.86 -37.00
N GLU A 176 40.45 27.16 -37.22
CA GLU A 176 39.98 28.17 -36.27
C GLU A 176 38.45 28.29 -36.33
N PRO A 177 37.78 28.51 -35.18
CA PRO A 177 36.36 28.83 -35.17
C PRO A 177 36.07 30.11 -35.97
N VAL A 178 34.96 30.10 -36.71
CA VAL A 178 34.47 31.28 -37.41
C VAL A 178 34.24 32.42 -36.40
N LYS A 179 34.72 33.61 -36.71
CA LYS A 179 34.54 34.80 -35.87
C LYS A 179 33.46 35.69 -36.47
N LEU A 180 32.45 36.03 -35.66
CA LEU A 180 31.40 36.98 -36.00
C LEU A 180 31.56 38.22 -35.11
N ASN A 181 31.73 39.39 -35.73
CA ASN A 181 32.04 40.64 -35.04
C ASN A 181 33.23 40.49 -34.07
N GLY A 182 34.27 39.75 -34.50
CA GLY A 182 35.47 39.46 -33.71
C GLY A 182 35.30 38.38 -32.64
N LYS A 183 34.10 37.84 -32.43
CA LYS A 183 33.81 36.81 -31.42
C LYS A 183 33.78 35.43 -32.06
N ALA A 184 34.60 34.51 -31.54
CA ALA A 184 34.65 33.14 -32.02
C ALA A 184 33.35 32.38 -31.70
N LEU A 185 32.83 31.64 -32.67
CA LEU A 185 31.72 30.70 -32.47
C LEU A 185 32.24 29.42 -31.81
N ASP A 186 32.55 29.54 -30.53
CA ASP A 186 33.22 28.49 -29.77
C ASP A 186 32.78 28.56 -28.31
N LYS A 187 32.11 27.52 -27.84
CA LYS A 187 31.50 27.53 -26.50
C LYS A 187 31.50 26.17 -25.85
N THR A 188 31.91 26.12 -24.59
CA THR A 188 31.71 24.96 -23.71
C THR A 188 30.36 25.05 -23.03
N VAL A 189 29.53 24.02 -23.24
CA VAL A 189 28.23 23.84 -22.61
C VAL A 189 28.37 22.85 -21.46
N TYR A 190 27.85 23.23 -20.29
CA TYR A 190 27.71 22.36 -19.13
C TYR A 190 26.25 21.93 -19.00
N ALA A 191 26.00 20.62 -18.91
CA ALA A 191 24.67 20.07 -18.67
C ALA A 191 24.68 19.25 -17.39
N LYS A 192 23.70 19.50 -16.51
CA LYS A 192 23.51 18.82 -15.24
C LYS A 192 22.11 18.22 -15.20
N THR A 193 22.04 16.95 -14.86
CA THR A 193 20.80 16.27 -14.48
C THR A 193 20.86 15.99 -13.00
N SER A 194 19.82 16.43 -12.32
CA SER A 194 19.57 16.04 -10.93
C SER A 194 18.54 14.92 -10.99
N VAL A 195 18.98 13.70 -10.73
CA VAL A 195 18.05 12.65 -10.33
C VAL A 195 17.93 12.78 -8.84
N THR A 196 16.73 13.11 -8.33
CA THR A 196 16.41 12.76 -6.95
C THR A 196 16.30 11.25 -6.95
N GLN A 197 17.41 10.54 -6.70
CA GLN A 197 17.31 9.12 -6.43
C GLN A 197 16.55 9.02 -5.12
N GLN A 198 15.37 8.41 -5.18
CA GLN A 198 14.73 7.93 -3.98
C GLN A 198 15.60 6.77 -3.50
N GLU A 199 16.58 7.08 -2.66
CA GLU A 199 17.46 6.09 -2.06
C GLU A 199 16.66 5.25 -1.07
N VAL A 200 16.88 3.94 -1.09
CA VAL A 200 16.27 3.04 -0.13
C VAL A 200 17.06 3.16 1.17
N HIS A 201 16.53 3.89 2.14
CA HIS A 201 17.25 4.26 3.38
C HIS A 201 16.42 4.06 4.65
N ALA A 202 15.13 3.73 4.54
CA ALA A 202 14.29 3.47 5.72
C ALA A 202 13.39 2.25 5.54
N MET A 203 12.96 1.70 6.67
CA MET A 203 12.04 0.57 6.74
C MET A 203 10.81 0.93 7.58
N ASN A 204 9.62 0.59 7.11
CA ASN A 204 8.36 0.75 7.82
C ASN A 204 7.79 -0.63 8.18
N ILE A 205 7.56 -0.87 9.47
CA ILE A 205 7.09 -2.13 10.03
C ILE A 205 5.75 -1.87 10.73
N ASN A 206 4.70 -2.51 10.24
CA ASN A 206 3.36 -2.39 10.81
C ASN A 206 2.80 -3.76 11.23
N PHE A 207 2.22 -3.82 12.42
CA PHE A 207 1.56 -4.99 12.96
C PHE A 207 0.56 -4.61 14.05
N GLU A 208 -0.50 -5.41 14.20
CA GLU A 208 -1.52 -5.16 15.23
C GLU A 208 -0.97 -5.46 16.63
N THR A 209 -1.20 -4.53 17.56
CA THR A 209 -0.91 -4.66 18.99
C THR A 209 -1.72 -3.62 19.79
N PRO A 210 -2.42 -3.98 20.88
CA PRO A 210 -2.61 -5.36 21.34
C PRO A 210 -3.49 -6.18 20.38
N VAL A 211 -3.38 -7.50 20.45
CA VAL A 211 -4.27 -8.44 19.76
C VAL A 211 -5.04 -9.31 20.76
N ASP A 212 -6.20 -9.81 20.37
CA ASP A 212 -6.99 -10.72 21.21
C ASP A 212 -6.47 -12.17 21.11
N GLY A 213 -6.40 -12.85 22.24
CA GLY A 213 -6.16 -14.29 22.32
C GLY A 213 -6.97 -14.96 23.42
N TYR A 214 -6.95 -16.29 23.48
CA TYR A 214 -7.66 -17.05 24.52
C TYR A 214 -6.80 -18.17 25.13
N VAL A 215 -7.14 -18.59 26.36
CA VAL A 215 -6.47 -19.72 27.01
C VAL A 215 -6.63 -21.00 26.19
N GLY A 216 -5.50 -21.66 25.91
CA GLY A 216 -5.43 -22.84 25.07
C GLY A 216 -5.15 -22.54 23.59
N GLN A 217 -5.17 -21.27 23.15
CA GLN A 217 -4.88 -20.93 21.76
C GLN A 217 -3.43 -21.28 21.37
N SER A 218 -3.25 -21.78 20.15
CA SER A 218 -1.93 -22.10 19.61
C SER A 218 -1.10 -20.85 19.38
N LYS A 219 0.18 -20.88 19.79
CA LYS A 219 1.12 -19.78 19.53
C LYS A 219 1.44 -19.60 18.04
N SER A 220 1.24 -20.64 17.22
CA SER A 220 1.42 -20.56 15.76
C SER A 220 0.49 -19.53 15.12
N ASP A 221 -0.68 -19.29 15.72
CA ASP A 221 -1.66 -18.30 15.22
C ASP A 221 -1.12 -16.87 15.27
N PHE A 222 -0.10 -16.61 16.08
CA PHE A 222 0.55 -15.31 16.24
C PHE A 222 1.87 -15.20 15.44
N SER A 223 2.21 -16.23 14.68
CA SER A 223 3.35 -16.19 13.75
C SER A 223 3.06 -15.24 12.57
N THR A 224 4.09 -14.92 11.79
CA THR A 224 3.99 -14.01 10.65
C THR A 224 3.08 -14.50 9.53
N THR A 225 2.86 -15.82 9.45
CA THR A 225 1.93 -16.46 8.51
C THR A 225 0.60 -16.83 9.18
N GLY A 226 0.44 -16.49 10.46
CA GLY A 226 -0.76 -16.76 11.24
C GLY A 226 -1.84 -15.69 11.04
N LYS A 227 -2.73 -15.59 12.03
CA LYS A 227 -3.87 -14.66 12.04
C LYS A 227 -3.45 -13.20 12.18
N TYR A 228 -2.28 -12.94 12.77
CA TYR A 228 -1.79 -11.60 13.07
C TYR A 228 -0.44 -11.34 12.38
N PRO A 229 -0.44 -11.10 11.05
CA PRO A 229 0.79 -10.93 10.27
C PRO A 229 1.53 -9.63 10.62
N ILE A 230 2.77 -9.53 10.14
CA ILE A 230 3.56 -8.29 10.13
C ILE A 230 3.71 -7.83 8.68
N THR A 231 3.66 -6.52 8.45
CA THR A 231 3.93 -5.91 7.14
C THR A 231 5.20 -5.10 7.21
N ILE A 232 6.10 -5.31 6.25
CA ILE A 232 7.40 -4.63 6.21
C ILE A 232 7.59 -4.08 4.79
N GLN A 233 7.86 -2.79 4.71
CA GLN A 233 8.13 -2.08 3.46
C GLN A 233 9.35 -1.19 3.61
N ASP A 234 10.01 -0.84 2.51
CA ASP A 234 10.99 0.24 2.49
C ASP A 234 10.30 1.62 2.39
N ASN A 235 11.09 2.70 2.41
CA ASN A 235 10.60 4.07 2.26
C ASN A 235 9.99 4.38 0.88
N LEU A 236 10.10 3.48 -0.09
CA LEU A 236 9.51 3.60 -1.42
C LEU A 236 8.23 2.78 -1.55
N GLY A 237 7.84 2.05 -0.51
CA GLY A 237 6.68 1.16 -0.47
C GLY A 237 6.94 -0.23 -1.05
N ASN A 238 8.18 -0.57 -1.41
CA ASN A 238 8.51 -1.93 -1.84
C ASN A 238 8.45 -2.88 -0.64
N LYS A 239 7.97 -4.09 -0.87
CA LYS A 239 7.91 -5.13 0.17
C LYS A 239 9.33 -5.58 0.54
N VAL A 240 9.57 -5.76 1.83
CA VAL A 240 10.81 -6.35 2.37
C VAL A 240 10.45 -7.63 3.09
N ASP A 241 10.91 -8.76 2.58
CA ASP A 241 10.60 -10.07 3.16
C ASP A 241 11.66 -10.49 4.20
N PRO A 242 11.25 -10.93 5.40
CA PRO A 242 12.19 -11.44 6.39
C PRO A 242 12.75 -12.80 5.95
N GLN A 243 14.03 -13.04 6.26
CA GLN A 243 14.66 -14.36 6.12
C GLN A 243 14.08 -15.33 7.16
N ASP A 244 13.92 -14.86 8.40
CA ASP A 244 13.41 -15.65 9.51
C ASP A 244 12.75 -14.74 10.55
N VAL A 245 11.73 -15.27 11.23
CA VAL A 245 11.08 -14.58 12.35
C VAL A 245 10.91 -15.54 13.50
N THR A 246 11.71 -15.33 14.55
CA THR A 246 11.61 -16.10 15.79
C THR A 246 10.73 -15.37 16.79
N SER A 247 9.95 -16.13 17.57
CA SER A 247 9.03 -15.57 18.57
C SER A 247 9.23 -16.23 19.94
N THR A 248 9.36 -15.40 20.97
CA THR A 248 9.36 -15.83 22.38
C THR A 248 8.19 -15.17 23.09
N PHE A 249 7.45 -15.96 23.86
CA PHE A 249 6.25 -15.49 24.56
C PHE A 249 6.52 -15.41 26.05
N PHE A 250 6.08 -14.31 26.66
CA PHE A 250 6.28 -14.01 28.07
C PHE A 250 4.93 -13.80 28.75
N ASN A 251 4.80 -14.32 29.96
CA ASN A 251 3.65 -14.07 30.80
C ASN A 251 3.81 -12.74 31.53
N GLY A 252 2.84 -11.83 31.40
CA GLY A 252 2.95 -10.46 31.89
C GLY A 252 3.68 -9.53 30.91
N LEU A 253 3.84 -8.27 31.32
CA LEU A 253 4.44 -7.21 30.50
C LEU A 253 5.96 -7.02 30.75
N ASP A 254 6.51 -7.68 31.77
CA ASP A 254 7.87 -7.46 32.27
C ASP A 254 8.96 -8.25 31.51
N LEU A 255 8.58 -9.12 30.57
CA LEU A 255 9.47 -10.03 29.84
C LEU A 255 10.29 -10.97 30.75
N ALA A 256 9.85 -11.23 31.99
CA ALA A 256 10.61 -12.03 32.94
C ALA A 256 10.30 -13.53 32.85
N THR A 257 9.03 -13.89 32.61
CA THR A 257 8.57 -15.28 32.68
C THR A 257 8.25 -15.84 31.29
N ILE A 258 9.14 -16.68 30.76
CA ILE A 258 8.93 -17.34 29.45
C ILE A 258 7.83 -18.39 29.53
N ILE A 259 6.97 -18.42 28.50
CA ILE A 259 6.00 -19.48 28.28
C ILE A 259 6.63 -20.53 27.37
N ASN A 260 6.93 -21.74 27.88
CA ASN A 260 7.57 -22.81 27.09
C ASN A 260 6.57 -23.71 26.32
N GLY A 261 5.30 -23.75 26.73
CA GLY A 261 4.28 -24.56 26.06
C GLY A 261 3.94 -24.07 24.64
N THR A 262 3.28 -24.89 23.83
CA THR A 262 2.85 -24.53 22.47
C THR A 262 1.61 -23.64 22.42
N THR A 263 0.91 -23.49 23.56
CA THR A 263 -0.33 -22.70 23.70
C THR A 263 -0.21 -21.57 24.73
N LEU A 264 -1.20 -20.68 24.75
CA LEU A 264 -1.36 -19.65 25.78
C LEU A 264 -1.94 -20.29 27.07
N PRO A 265 -1.24 -20.23 28.22
CA PRO A 265 -1.56 -21.09 29.36
C PRO A 265 -2.61 -20.52 30.33
N LYS A 266 -2.80 -19.20 30.39
CA LYS A 266 -3.72 -18.54 31.32
C LYS A 266 -4.15 -17.17 30.83
N ALA A 267 -5.28 -16.69 31.35
CA ALA A 267 -5.79 -15.36 31.05
C ALA A 267 -4.88 -14.28 31.65
N GLY A 268 -4.87 -13.11 31.00
CA GLY A 268 -4.03 -11.97 31.36
C GLY A 268 -3.28 -11.40 30.15
N LYS A 269 -2.28 -10.56 30.42
CA LYS A 269 -1.43 -10.00 29.37
C LYS A 269 -0.27 -10.95 29.07
N VAL A 270 -0.02 -11.21 27.80
CA VAL A 270 1.14 -11.92 27.28
C VAL A 270 1.90 -11.00 26.34
N VAL A 271 3.22 -11.04 26.37
CA VAL A 271 4.06 -10.34 25.38
C VAL A 271 4.71 -11.35 24.45
N GLN A 272 4.52 -11.17 23.15
CA GLN A 272 5.29 -11.84 22.10
C GLN A 272 6.45 -10.94 21.69
N LYS A 273 7.68 -11.35 22.01
CA LYS A 273 8.89 -10.74 21.49
C LYS A 273 9.27 -11.42 20.18
N MET A 274 9.34 -10.67 19.10
CA MET A 274 9.70 -11.17 17.77
C MET A 274 11.08 -10.65 17.38
N THR A 275 11.96 -11.54 16.93
CA THR A 275 13.22 -11.15 16.28
C THR A 275 13.09 -11.43 14.80
N VAL A 276 13.00 -10.37 14.01
CA VAL A 276 12.84 -10.39 12.55
C VAL A 276 14.22 -10.25 11.92
N LYS A 277 14.71 -11.30 11.27
CA LYS A 277 16.02 -11.33 10.63
C LYS A 277 15.89 -11.16 9.12
N PHE A 278 16.81 -10.42 8.52
CA PHE A 278 16.83 -10.16 7.09
C PHE A 278 18.09 -10.69 6.41
N ASN A 279 17.96 -11.01 5.12
CA ASN A 279 19.07 -11.42 4.30
C ASN A 279 19.85 -10.19 3.81
N ARG A 280 21.06 -9.98 4.34
CA ARG A 280 21.91 -8.83 3.97
C ARG A 280 22.26 -8.80 2.49
N ASN A 281 22.41 -9.94 1.83
CA ASN A 281 22.77 -9.98 0.41
C ASN A 281 21.61 -9.50 -0.48
N GLU A 282 20.37 -9.74 -0.03
CA GLU A 282 19.15 -9.38 -0.75
C GLU A 282 18.83 -7.89 -0.58
N TYR A 283 18.98 -7.36 0.64
CA TYR A 283 18.65 -5.98 1.00
C TYR A 283 19.89 -5.14 1.30
N ASN A 284 20.99 -5.37 0.58
CA ASN A 284 22.27 -4.70 0.84
C ASN A 284 22.19 -3.16 0.67
N ALA A 285 21.45 -2.69 -0.34
CA ALA A 285 21.24 -1.27 -0.60
C ALA A 285 20.53 -0.60 0.59
N LEU A 286 19.41 -1.18 1.03
CA LEU A 286 18.69 -0.72 2.22
C LEU A 286 19.61 -0.67 3.45
N PHE A 287 20.34 -1.74 3.75
CA PHE A 287 21.10 -1.82 5.01
C PHE A 287 22.40 -1.04 5.04
N ASN A 288 22.96 -0.69 3.88
CA ASN A 288 24.14 0.17 3.83
C ASN A 288 23.77 1.60 4.24
N ASP A 289 22.60 2.07 3.81
CA ASP A 289 22.15 3.45 3.99
C ASP A 289 21.00 3.57 5.01
N LEU A 290 20.67 2.49 5.73
CA LEU A 290 19.58 2.47 6.71
C LEU A 290 19.83 3.47 7.84
N ASP A 291 19.02 4.53 7.89
CA ASP A 291 19.11 5.60 8.89
C ASP A 291 17.84 5.73 9.76
N GLN A 292 16.76 5.06 9.34
CA GLN A 292 15.46 5.14 9.98
C GLN A 292 14.70 3.80 9.92
N ILE A 293 14.04 3.44 11.02
CA ILE A 293 12.99 2.42 11.05
C ILE A 293 11.75 3.03 11.70
N THR A 294 10.59 2.86 11.09
CA THR A 294 9.30 3.19 11.69
C THR A 294 8.59 1.91 12.12
N ILE A 295 8.10 1.85 13.35
CA ILE A 295 7.35 0.71 13.89
C ILE A 295 5.98 1.21 14.34
N ASN A 296 4.89 0.76 13.69
CA ASN A 296 3.52 1.19 13.98
C ASN A 296 3.35 2.73 14.01
N GLY A 297 4.06 3.43 13.12
CA GLY A 297 4.07 4.89 13.04
C GLY A 297 5.06 5.60 13.98
N GLU A 298 5.71 4.89 14.90
CA GLU A 298 6.75 5.45 15.77
C GLU A 298 8.12 5.38 15.09
N GLU A 299 8.82 6.52 15.01
CA GLU A 299 10.11 6.62 14.33
C GLU A 299 11.30 6.33 15.25
N TYR A 300 12.24 5.53 14.74
CA TYR A 300 13.54 5.24 15.34
C TYR A 300 14.65 5.63 14.36
N SER A 301 15.29 6.77 14.61
CA SER A 301 16.36 7.31 13.78
C SER A 301 17.58 7.73 14.62
N GLY A 302 18.72 7.96 13.97
CA GLY A 302 19.97 8.37 14.62
C GLY A 302 20.40 7.42 15.75
N GLY A 303 20.66 7.95 16.95
CA GLY A 303 21.07 7.13 18.09
C GLY A 303 20.01 6.13 18.55
N LEU A 304 18.72 6.43 18.35
CA LEU A 304 17.60 5.57 18.77
C LEU A 304 17.43 4.35 17.87
N LEU A 305 17.90 4.42 16.62
CA LEU A 305 17.85 3.29 15.68
C LEU A 305 18.53 2.04 16.27
N SER A 306 19.64 2.22 16.99
CA SER A 306 20.38 1.12 17.64
C SER A 306 19.59 0.37 18.73
N LYS A 307 18.46 0.92 19.22
CA LYS A 307 17.58 0.25 20.19
C LYS A 307 16.71 -0.83 19.55
N VAL A 308 16.43 -0.69 18.25
CA VAL A 308 15.53 -1.59 17.51
C VAL A 308 16.26 -2.38 16.44
N TRP A 309 17.31 -1.81 15.84
CA TRP A 309 18.12 -2.42 14.78
C TRP A 309 19.43 -2.99 15.30
N ASP A 310 19.59 -4.31 15.18
CA ASP A 310 20.85 -4.99 15.36
C ASP A 310 21.58 -5.09 14.01
N LYS A 311 22.54 -4.19 13.81
CA LYS A 311 23.36 -4.12 12.59
C LYS A 311 24.25 -5.35 12.39
N VAL A 312 24.64 -6.05 13.46
CA VAL A 312 25.52 -7.22 13.37
C VAL A 312 24.73 -8.41 12.81
N ASN A 313 23.53 -8.62 13.33
CA ASN A 313 22.68 -9.74 12.96
C ASN A 313 21.71 -9.43 11.80
N ASN A 314 21.63 -8.16 11.37
CA ASN A 314 20.66 -7.64 10.39
C ASN A 314 19.24 -7.98 10.82
N SER A 315 18.88 -7.59 12.05
CA SER A 315 17.58 -7.95 12.63
C SER A 315 16.94 -6.81 13.39
N VAL A 316 15.60 -6.80 13.40
CA VAL A 316 14.78 -5.92 14.22
C VAL A 316 14.10 -6.72 15.35
N THR A 317 14.06 -6.15 16.54
CA THR A 317 13.24 -6.69 17.64
C THR A 317 11.93 -5.94 17.76
N LEU A 318 10.81 -6.67 17.74
CA LEU A 318 9.45 -6.16 17.91
C LEU A 318 8.80 -6.77 19.15
N THR A 319 7.84 -6.06 19.74
CA THR A 319 7.02 -6.60 20.84
C THR A 319 5.54 -6.39 20.53
N ARG A 320 4.76 -7.46 20.66
CA ARG A 320 3.30 -7.45 20.54
C ARG A 320 2.68 -7.84 21.87
N GLN A 321 1.69 -7.07 22.32
CA GLN A 321 0.85 -7.46 23.45
C GLN A 321 -0.30 -8.33 22.97
N ILE A 322 -0.56 -9.41 23.71
CA ILE A 322 -1.69 -10.31 23.51
C ILE A 322 -2.56 -10.26 24.76
N ASP A 323 -3.82 -9.91 24.56
CA ASP A 323 -4.84 -9.86 25.60
C ASP A 323 -5.52 -11.22 25.67
N VAL A 324 -5.07 -12.07 26.59
CA VAL A 324 -5.55 -13.44 26.72
C VAL A 324 -6.77 -13.47 27.63
N THR A 325 -7.91 -13.88 27.08
CA THR A 325 -9.16 -14.04 27.83
C THR A 325 -9.53 -15.52 27.98
N LEU A 326 -10.67 -15.79 28.61
CA LEU A 326 -11.25 -17.13 28.67
C LEU A 326 -12.18 -17.40 27.50
N ASP A 327 -12.25 -16.53 26.49
CA ASP A 327 -13.22 -16.55 25.38
C ASP A 327 -12.89 -17.58 24.30
N ASN A 328 -12.83 -18.84 24.70
CA ASN A 328 -12.63 -19.98 23.82
C ASN A 328 -13.97 -20.66 23.58
N TYR A 329 -14.68 -20.29 22.54
CA TYR A 329 -16.05 -20.73 22.29
C TYR A 329 -16.13 -21.79 21.19
N THR A 330 -16.94 -22.82 21.42
CA THR A 330 -17.41 -23.77 20.39
C THR A 330 -18.91 -23.57 20.18
N ASP A 331 -19.30 -23.33 18.94
CA ASP A 331 -20.71 -23.18 18.57
C ASP A 331 -21.27 -24.50 18.01
N LYS A 332 -22.52 -24.78 18.35
CA LYS A 332 -23.32 -25.86 17.78
C LYS A 332 -24.67 -25.32 17.36
N ASP A 333 -25.03 -25.58 16.12
CA ASP A 333 -26.35 -25.29 15.58
C ASP A 333 -27.41 -26.12 16.32
N ILE A 334 -28.52 -25.45 16.62
CA ILE A 334 -29.70 -26.01 17.27
C ILE A 334 -30.94 -25.33 16.67
N LYS A 335 -32.13 -25.78 17.06
CA LYS A 335 -33.34 -24.99 16.91
C LYS A 335 -34.10 -25.12 18.20
N GLY A 336 -34.53 -24.02 18.79
CA GLY A 336 -35.23 -24.11 20.06
C GLY A 336 -35.87 -22.80 20.48
N VAL A 337 -36.37 -22.80 21.70
CA VAL A 337 -36.87 -21.61 22.39
C VAL A 337 -36.18 -21.54 23.74
N VAL A 338 -35.66 -20.37 24.07
CA VAL A 338 -35.28 -20.04 25.44
C VAL A 338 -36.35 -19.18 26.07
N THR A 339 -36.75 -19.52 27.29
CA THR A 339 -37.78 -18.80 28.05
C THR A 339 -37.15 -18.19 29.29
N THR A 340 -37.33 -16.88 29.46
CA THR A 340 -36.84 -16.15 30.62
C THR A 340 -37.69 -16.44 31.86
N PRO A 341 -37.10 -16.58 33.06
CA PRO A 341 -37.82 -16.92 34.27
C PRO A 341 -38.78 -15.80 34.70
N ILE A 342 -39.87 -16.17 35.38
CA ILE A 342 -40.77 -15.24 36.06
C ILE A 342 -40.45 -15.28 37.55
N VAL A 343 -40.04 -14.14 38.10
CA VAL A 343 -39.76 -13.95 39.54
C VAL A 343 -40.84 -13.09 40.18
N ASN A 344 -41.15 -11.93 39.59
CA ASN A 344 -42.23 -11.05 40.00
C ASN A 344 -42.73 -10.21 38.82
N MET A 345 -43.94 -10.47 38.33
CA MET A 345 -44.53 -9.75 37.20
C MET A 345 -44.86 -8.28 37.50
N GLY A 346 -44.96 -7.91 38.78
CA GLY A 346 -45.17 -6.53 39.19
C GLY A 346 -43.89 -5.67 39.20
N ASP A 347 -42.72 -6.29 39.08
CA ASP A 347 -41.42 -5.60 39.09
C ASP A 347 -40.73 -5.69 37.73
N SER A 348 -40.82 -4.62 36.94
CA SER A 348 -40.21 -4.52 35.61
C SER A 348 -38.69 -4.33 35.64
N SER A 349 -38.06 -4.19 36.82
CA SER A 349 -36.60 -4.07 36.93
C SER A 349 -35.88 -5.42 36.85
N ILE A 350 -36.60 -6.53 37.09
CA ILE A 350 -36.07 -7.89 36.95
C ILE A 350 -36.07 -8.26 35.48
N VAL A 351 -34.87 -8.58 34.96
CA VAL A 351 -34.63 -8.86 33.55
C VAL A 351 -33.57 -9.95 33.39
N THR A 352 -33.60 -10.67 32.28
CA THR A 352 -32.51 -11.58 31.88
C THR A 352 -31.47 -10.78 31.07
N HIS A 353 -30.22 -10.80 31.53
CA HIS A 353 -29.13 -10.07 30.90
C HIS A 353 -28.69 -10.71 29.59
N MET A 354 -28.29 -9.87 28.64
CA MET A 354 -27.76 -10.27 27.35
C MET A 354 -26.27 -9.99 27.28
N TYR A 355 -25.59 -10.74 26.41
CA TYR A 355 -24.14 -10.74 26.26
C TYR A 355 -23.76 -10.73 24.78
N ASP A 356 -22.63 -10.10 24.44
CA ASP A 356 -22.11 -10.10 23.08
C ASP A 356 -21.43 -11.44 22.71
N GLY A 357 -21.01 -11.59 21.46
CA GLY A 357 -20.28 -12.76 21.00
C GLY A 357 -18.91 -12.99 21.63
N LYS A 358 -18.41 -12.09 22.47
CA LYS A 358 -17.21 -12.26 23.29
C LYS A 358 -17.55 -12.55 24.77
N GLY A 359 -18.84 -12.65 25.12
CA GLY A 359 -19.28 -12.89 26.50
C GLY A 359 -19.34 -11.63 27.37
N ASN A 360 -19.17 -10.42 26.80
CA ASN A 360 -19.33 -9.18 27.56
C ASN A 360 -20.81 -8.85 27.73
N ARG A 361 -21.21 -8.44 28.94
CA ARG A 361 -22.60 -8.04 29.22
C ARG A 361 -22.97 -6.78 28.42
N ILE A 362 -24.06 -6.84 27.68
CA ILE A 362 -24.63 -5.70 26.95
C ILE A 362 -25.36 -4.80 27.97
N SER A 363 -25.04 -3.51 27.97
CA SER A 363 -25.69 -2.53 28.84
C SER A 363 -26.85 -1.84 28.11
N GLY A 364 -27.94 -1.55 28.82
CA GLY A 364 -29.11 -0.85 28.26
C GLY A 364 -30.06 -1.73 27.43
N ARG A 365 -29.82 -3.04 27.39
CA ARG A 365 -30.69 -4.02 26.72
C ARG A 365 -30.75 -5.30 27.56
N ALA A 366 -31.95 -5.85 27.70
CA ALA A 366 -32.21 -7.08 28.42
C ALA A 366 -33.55 -7.67 27.97
N LEU A 367 -33.81 -8.93 28.31
CA LEU A 367 -35.07 -9.60 28.03
C LEU A 367 -36.01 -9.49 29.23
N ALA A 368 -37.28 -9.18 28.98
CA ALA A 368 -38.30 -9.16 30.02
C ALA A 368 -38.56 -10.58 30.57
N GLN A 369 -39.10 -10.67 31.77
CA GLN A 369 -39.47 -11.94 32.41
C GLN A 369 -40.59 -12.64 31.63
N GLY A 370 -40.58 -13.99 31.62
CA GLY A 370 -41.63 -14.81 31.01
C GLY A 370 -41.76 -14.69 29.48
N THR A 371 -40.70 -14.27 28.80
CA THR A 371 -40.71 -14.11 27.34
C THR A 371 -39.96 -15.25 26.65
N ASP A 372 -40.49 -15.68 25.52
CA ASP A 372 -39.95 -16.75 24.68
C ASP A 372 -39.13 -16.18 23.53
N TRP A 373 -37.94 -16.71 23.34
CA TRP A 373 -37.01 -16.28 22.29
C TRP A 373 -36.54 -17.47 21.49
N TYR A 374 -36.66 -17.38 20.17
CA TYR A 374 -36.09 -18.39 19.29
C TYR A 374 -34.56 -18.39 19.42
N THR A 375 -33.97 -19.57 19.45
CA THR A 375 -32.53 -19.78 19.43
C THR A 375 -32.14 -20.78 18.36
N ASP A 376 -31.06 -20.49 17.65
CA ASP A 376 -30.53 -21.30 16.56
C ASP A 376 -29.08 -21.75 16.78
N THR A 377 -28.45 -21.27 17.86
CA THR A 377 -27.08 -21.63 18.19
C THR A 377 -26.89 -21.70 19.69
N LYS A 378 -26.31 -22.81 20.16
CA LYS A 378 -25.74 -22.90 21.49
C LYS A 378 -24.23 -22.79 21.42
N ARG A 379 -23.67 -22.11 22.40
CA ARG A 379 -22.24 -21.84 22.52
C ARG A 379 -21.73 -22.39 23.84
N LEU A 380 -20.62 -23.13 23.79
CA LEU A 380 -19.90 -23.61 24.96
C LEU A 380 -18.58 -22.85 25.08
N ASN A 381 -18.32 -22.25 26.24
CA ASN A 381 -16.98 -21.80 26.59
C ASN A 381 -16.14 -23.02 27.00
N ASN A 382 -15.17 -23.41 26.19
CA ASN A 382 -14.31 -24.57 26.40
C ASN A 382 -13.41 -24.42 27.65
N ASN A 383 -13.21 -23.20 28.14
CA ASN A 383 -12.37 -22.94 29.31
C ASN A 383 -13.18 -22.89 30.62
N THR A 384 -14.41 -22.37 30.60
CA THR A 384 -15.24 -22.20 31.81
C THR A 384 -16.36 -23.22 31.93
N GLY A 385 -16.73 -23.89 30.84
CA GLY A 385 -17.92 -24.76 30.77
C GLY A 385 -19.24 -23.99 30.65
N GLU A 386 -19.22 -22.65 30.59
CA GLU A 386 -20.42 -21.83 30.48
C GLU A 386 -21.11 -22.07 29.14
N VAL A 387 -22.43 -22.30 29.18
CA VAL A 387 -23.28 -22.47 28.00
C VAL A 387 -24.13 -21.23 27.79
N MET A 388 -24.23 -20.78 26.54
CA MET A 388 -25.05 -19.64 26.14
C MET A 388 -25.90 -19.97 24.91
N TYR A 389 -27.03 -19.30 24.77
CA TYR A 389 -27.96 -19.45 23.64
C TYR A 389 -28.10 -18.13 22.90
N ARG A 390 -27.99 -18.17 21.57
CA ARG A 390 -28.15 -16.99 20.73
C ARG A 390 -29.62 -16.61 20.63
N VAL A 391 -29.93 -15.34 20.85
CA VAL A 391 -31.30 -14.78 20.73
C VAL A 391 -31.39 -13.66 19.70
N SER A 392 -30.26 -13.25 19.12
CA SER A 392 -30.13 -12.21 18.09
C SER A 392 -28.77 -12.35 17.36
N THR A 393 -28.48 -11.54 16.33
CA THR A 393 -27.30 -11.69 15.44
C THR A 393 -25.96 -11.82 16.18
N ASN A 394 -25.78 -11.11 17.30
CA ASN A 394 -24.58 -11.22 18.13
C ASN A 394 -24.91 -11.09 19.63
N GLU A 395 -26.10 -11.54 20.03
CA GLU A 395 -26.56 -11.41 21.41
C GLU A 395 -26.99 -12.76 21.97
N TRP A 396 -26.54 -13.02 23.18
CA TRP A 396 -26.57 -14.32 23.82
C TRP A 396 -27.12 -14.19 25.24
N VAL A 397 -27.79 -15.23 25.72
CA VAL A 397 -28.21 -15.37 27.12
C VAL A 397 -27.55 -16.59 27.73
N LYS A 398 -27.22 -16.52 29.02
CA LYS A 398 -26.60 -17.65 29.72
C LYS A 398 -27.63 -18.73 29.99
N ALA A 399 -27.25 -19.99 29.76
CA ALA A 399 -28.10 -21.15 30.02
C ALA A 399 -28.56 -21.25 31.48
N ALA A 400 -27.77 -20.75 32.43
CA ALA A 400 -28.11 -20.74 33.86
C ALA A 400 -29.24 -19.75 34.21
N ASP A 401 -29.53 -18.78 33.35
CA ASP A 401 -30.48 -17.69 33.60
C ASP A 401 -31.81 -17.87 32.83
N ILE A 402 -31.98 -18.99 32.12
CA ILE A 402 -33.14 -19.29 31.27
C ILE A 402 -33.52 -20.76 31.35
N SER A 403 -34.67 -21.11 30.77
CA SER A 403 -35.02 -22.49 30.43
C SER A 403 -34.95 -22.68 28.91
N TYR A 404 -34.48 -23.84 28.45
CA TYR A 404 -34.34 -24.16 27.02
C TYR A 404 -35.28 -25.31 26.64
N ALA A 405 -36.00 -25.16 25.54
CA ALA A 405 -36.80 -26.20 24.89
C ALA A 405 -36.29 -26.41 23.46
N ASP A 406 -35.93 -27.65 23.13
CA ASP A 406 -35.51 -28.03 21.78
C ASP A 406 -36.71 -28.02 20.82
N LYS A 407 -36.47 -27.58 19.58
CA LYS A 407 -37.38 -27.64 18.44
C LYS A 407 -36.85 -28.55 17.33
N ASP A 408 -35.63 -29.05 17.44
CA ASP A 408 -35.02 -29.99 16.49
C ASP A 408 -35.24 -31.45 16.90
N THR A 409 -36.52 -31.77 17.11
CA THR A 409 -37.11 -33.01 16.58
C THR A 409 -38.49 -32.65 16.09
N ASP A 410 -38.56 -32.14 14.85
CA ASP A 410 -39.68 -32.46 13.98
C ASP A 410 -39.59 -33.97 13.65
N THR A 411 -39.87 -34.80 14.65
CA THR A 411 -40.78 -35.90 14.40
C THR A 411 -42.16 -35.32 14.65
N ASP A 412 -42.79 -34.86 13.58
CA ASP A 412 -44.21 -35.00 13.34
C ASP A 412 -44.62 -36.48 13.49
N THR A 413 -44.55 -36.96 14.73
CA THR A 413 -45.31 -38.07 15.26
C THR A 413 -45.80 -37.54 16.58
N GLY A 414 -47.11 -37.33 16.70
CA GLY A 414 -47.74 -36.99 17.97
C GLY A 414 -47.45 -38.08 19.01
N ASP A 415 -46.31 -37.96 19.69
CA ASP A 415 -45.92 -38.85 20.77
C ASP A 415 -45.39 -38.02 21.94
N THR A 416 -46.33 -37.72 22.83
CA THR A 416 -46.14 -37.63 24.27
C THR A 416 -45.13 -38.66 24.77
N ALA A 417 -43.84 -38.32 24.77
CA ALA A 417 -42.88 -39.00 25.63
C ALA A 417 -43.17 -38.56 27.06
N GLY A 418 -44.15 -39.26 27.66
CA GLY A 418 -44.53 -39.09 29.04
C GLY A 418 -43.41 -39.39 30.02
N LEU A 419 -43.72 -39.27 31.30
CA LEU A 419 -42.83 -39.68 32.38
C LEU A 419 -42.56 -41.19 32.29
N THR A 420 -41.29 -41.54 32.12
CA THR A 420 -40.76 -42.91 32.05
C THR A 420 -40.11 -43.32 33.37
N ASP A 421 -39.54 -44.53 33.46
CA ASP A 421 -38.87 -45.04 34.68
C ASP A 421 -39.71 -44.94 35.97
N ILE A 422 -41.01 -45.20 35.84
CA ILE A 422 -41.94 -45.17 36.97
C ILE A 422 -41.60 -46.29 37.95
N THR A 423 -41.14 -45.92 39.13
CA THR A 423 -40.77 -46.83 40.23
C THR A 423 -41.52 -46.46 41.51
N ASN A 424 -41.81 -47.46 42.35
CA ASN A 424 -42.47 -47.22 43.63
C ASN A 424 -41.50 -46.57 44.62
N LEU A 425 -42.01 -45.61 45.40
CA LEU A 425 -41.34 -45.06 46.56
C LEU A 425 -41.60 -45.93 47.81
N PRO A 426 -40.78 -45.82 48.86
CA PRO A 426 -41.10 -46.40 50.17
C PRO A 426 -42.50 -46.01 50.65
N ALA A 427 -43.13 -46.90 51.42
CA ALA A 427 -44.44 -46.60 52.00
C ALA A 427 -44.38 -45.35 52.90
N ASN A 428 -45.39 -44.48 52.80
CA ASN A 428 -45.50 -43.21 53.52
C ASN A 428 -44.48 -42.13 53.14
N SER A 429 -43.79 -42.25 52.00
CA SER A 429 -42.98 -41.16 51.46
C SER A 429 -43.80 -39.88 51.27
N THR A 430 -43.20 -38.75 51.63
CA THR A 430 -43.87 -37.44 51.59
C THR A 430 -42.99 -36.43 50.87
N VAL A 431 -43.57 -35.64 49.96
CA VAL A 431 -42.88 -34.52 49.30
C VAL A 431 -43.28 -33.23 49.99
N THR A 432 -42.30 -32.46 50.48
CA THR A 432 -42.51 -31.12 51.05
C THR A 432 -42.19 -30.05 50.02
N LEU A 433 -43.04 -29.03 49.98
CA LEU A 433 -43.00 -27.91 49.06
C LEU A 433 -42.67 -26.63 49.84
N ASP A 434 -41.40 -26.26 49.91
CA ASP A 434 -40.87 -25.24 50.82
C ASP A 434 -40.99 -23.80 50.27
N GLY A 435 -41.77 -23.60 49.20
CA GLY A 435 -42.09 -22.28 48.66
C GLY A 435 -42.94 -21.44 49.63
N PRO A 436 -42.89 -20.10 49.58
CA PRO A 436 -43.65 -19.25 50.49
C PRO A 436 -45.17 -19.39 50.29
N ALA A 437 -45.95 -19.05 51.32
CA ALA A 437 -47.40 -19.06 51.25
C ALA A 437 -47.91 -18.20 50.07
N GLY A 438 -48.71 -18.80 49.19
CA GLY A 438 -49.21 -18.19 47.95
C GLY A 438 -48.42 -18.52 46.67
N PHE A 439 -47.23 -19.13 46.80
CA PHE A 439 -46.51 -19.71 45.66
C PHE A 439 -47.22 -20.98 45.17
N VAL A 440 -47.25 -21.22 43.86
CA VAL A 440 -47.90 -22.39 43.25
C VAL A 440 -46.88 -23.20 42.45
N TYR A 441 -46.71 -24.46 42.85
CA TYR A 441 -45.93 -25.44 42.12
C TYR A 441 -46.77 -26.09 41.01
N SER A 442 -46.25 -26.05 39.79
CA SER A 442 -46.88 -26.70 38.63
C SER A 442 -46.87 -28.22 38.76
N LEU A 443 -47.98 -28.86 38.40
CA LEU A 443 -48.10 -30.31 38.30
C LEU A 443 -48.04 -30.76 36.83
N TYR A 444 -47.67 -32.01 36.62
CA TYR A 444 -47.50 -32.62 35.31
C TYR A 444 -48.26 -33.94 35.23
N GLY A 445 -48.82 -34.25 34.07
CA GLY A 445 -49.38 -35.55 33.73
C GLY A 445 -48.28 -36.59 33.51
N SER A 446 -48.65 -37.87 33.57
CA SER A 446 -47.74 -38.95 33.10
C SER A 446 -47.37 -38.82 31.64
N ASP A 447 -48.06 -37.99 30.86
CA ASP A 447 -47.75 -37.68 29.46
C ASP A 447 -46.81 -36.45 29.31
N GLY A 448 -46.30 -35.92 30.42
CA GLY A 448 -45.36 -34.80 30.47
C GLY A 448 -46.02 -33.42 30.34
N LYS A 449 -47.34 -33.34 30.15
CA LYS A 449 -48.07 -32.07 30.01
C LYS A 449 -48.37 -31.44 31.36
N THR A 450 -48.39 -30.12 31.43
CA THR A 450 -48.80 -29.40 32.65
C THR A 450 -50.28 -29.64 32.95
N ALA A 451 -50.59 -29.92 34.21
CA ALA A 451 -51.96 -30.00 34.69
C ALA A 451 -52.53 -28.58 34.90
N SER A 452 -53.86 -28.46 34.88
CA SER A 452 -54.56 -27.17 35.09
C SER A 452 -54.57 -26.70 36.54
N ARG A 453 -54.08 -27.51 37.47
CA ARG A 453 -54.06 -27.25 38.91
C ARG A 453 -52.63 -27.38 39.43
N GLY A 454 -52.31 -26.65 40.50
CA GLY A 454 -51.00 -26.68 41.14
C GLY A 454 -51.11 -26.84 42.66
N LEU A 455 -49.97 -27.05 43.30
CA LEU A 455 -49.88 -27.21 44.76
C LEU A 455 -49.30 -25.95 45.41
N ALA A 456 -49.88 -25.54 46.54
CA ALA A 456 -49.38 -24.39 47.28
C ALA A 456 -47.99 -24.67 47.88
N GLY A 457 -47.15 -23.65 47.96
CA GLY A 457 -46.00 -23.64 48.85
C GLY A 457 -46.41 -23.77 50.33
N ASP A 458 -45.45 -24.11 51.17
CA ASP A 458 -45.61 -24.44 52.60
C ASP A 458 -46.62 -25.59 52.80
N SER A 459 -46.50 -26.63 51.99
CA SER A 459 -47.38 -27.80 52.05
C SER A 459 -46.62 -29.12 51.89
N ALA A 460 -47.27 -30.22 52.26
CA ALA A 460 -46.71 -31.56 52.20
C ALA A 460 -47.72 -32.56 51.64
N TRP A 461 -47.26 -33.44 50.75
CA TRP A 461 -48.12 -34.35 50.00
C TRP A 461 -47.54 -35.77 50.02
N LEU A 462 -48.40 -36.76 50.20
CA LEU A 462 -47.98 -38.16 50.07
C LEU A 462 -47.54 -38.44 48.63
N ALA A 463 -46.44 -39.15 48.49
CA ALA A 463 -45.94 -39.60 47.21
C ALA A 463 -45.67 -41.10 47.21
N ASP A 464 -46.18 -41.78 46.19
CA ASP A 464 -46.11 -43.24 46.11
C ASP A 464 -45.19 -43.74 45.00
N LYS A 465 -44.86 -42.87 44.03
CA LYS A 465 -44.00 -43.21 42.90
C LYS A 465 -43.07 -42.07 42.53
N GLN A 466 -41.95 -42.42 41.90
CA GLN A 466 -41.08 -41.49 41.19
C GLN A 466 -40.96 -41.89 39.71
N ALA A 467 -40.68 -40.93 38.85
CA ALA A 467 -40.49 -41.11 37.41
C ALA A 467 -39.44 -40.16 36.88
N LYS A 468 -39.06 -40.32 35.61
CA LYS A 468 -38.13 -39.43 34.90
C LYS A 468 -38.68 -38.98 33.56
N ASP A 469 -38.38 -37.76 33.15
CA ASP A 469 -38.58 -37.35 31.76
C ASP A 469 -37.38 -37.75 30.88
N SER A 470 -37.49 -37.49 29.57
CA SER A 470 -36.43 -37.75 28.58
C SER A 470 -35.13 -36.99 28.85
N ASN A 471 -35.17 -35.93 29.67
CA ASN A 471 -34.03 -35.13 30.07
C ASN A 471 -33.40 -35.62 31.38
N GLY A 472 -33.98 -36.66 31.99
CA GLY A 472 -33.50 -37.26 33.25
C GLY A 472 -33.97 -36.54 34.51
N ASN A 473 -34.87 -35.55 34.40
CA ASN A 473 -35.42 -34.87 35.57
C ASN A 473 -36.35 -35.80 36.32
N VAL A 474 -36.28 -35.79 37.65
CA VAL A 474 -37.10 -36.67 38.51
C VAL A 474 -38.42 -36.01 38.85
N TYR A 475 -39.49 -36.79 38.90
CA TYR A 475 -40.81 -36.36 39.31
C TYR A 475 -41.37 -37.29 40.38
N TYR A 476 -42.18 -36.76 41.31
CA TYR A 476 -42.87 -37.53 42.35
C TYR A 476 -44.37 -37.48 42.14
N ARG A 477 -45.04 -38.63 42.20
CA ARG A 477 -46.49 -38.69 42.01
C ARG A 477 -47.21 -38.33 43.29
N VAL A 478 -48.08 -37.33 43.23
CA VAL A 478 -48.82 -36.78 44.38
C VAL A 478 -50.34 -37.00 44.28
N SER A 479 -50.79 -37.62 43.18
CA SER A 479 -52.19 -37.91 42.85
C SER A 479 -52.28 -39.07 41.86
N THR A 480 -53.47 -39.43 41.37
CA THR A 480 -53.65 -40.56 40.43
C THR A 480 -52.78 -40.43 39.17
N ASN A 481 -52.70 -39.22 38.60
CA ASN A 481 -51.89 -38.93 37.42
C ASN A 481 -51.24 -37.55 37.43
N GLU A 482 -50.99 -36.98 38.61
CA GLU A 482 -50.35 -35.67 38.74
C GLU A 482 -49.02 -35.83 39.48
N TRP A 483 -47.99 -35.22 38.91
CA TRP A 483 -46.60 -35.39 39.28
C TRP A 483 -45.96 -34.03 39.53
N ILE A 484 -45.15 -33.93 40.57
CA ILE A 484 -44.36 -32.73 40.87
C ILE A 484 -42.91 -32.96 40.48
N MET A 485 -42.33 -32.02 39.74
CA MET A 485 -40.92 -32.08 39.35
C MET A 485 -40.03 -31.82 40.56
N GLN A 486 -39.00 -32.63 40.75
CA GLN A 486 -37.94 -32.37 41.71
C GLN A 486 -37.20 -31.08 41.30
N GLY A 487 -36.96 -30.21 42.27
CA GLY A 487 -36.26 -28.95 42.04
C GLY A 487 -36.14 -28.16 43.34
N THR A 488 -35.79 -26.87 43.22
CA THR A 488 -35.66 -25.98 44.37
C THR A 488 -36.97 -25.92 45.17
N GLY A 489 -36.88 -26.23 46.47
CA GLY A 489 -38.01 -26.25 47.38
C GLY A 489 -38.95 -27.46 47.20
N VAL A 490 -38.55 -28.50 46.48
CA VAL A 490 -39.28 -29.78 46.40
C VAL A 490 -38.41 -30.88 47.00
N THR A 491 -38.74 -31.34 48.21
CA THR A 491 -37.91 -32.29 48.96
C THR A 491 -38.70 -33.57 49.26
N LEU A 492 -38.19 -34.73 48.84
CA LEU A 492 -38.72 -36.04 49.23
C LEU A 492 -38.20 -36.42 50.63
N LYS A 493 -39.11 -36.85 51.52
CA LYS A 493 -38.84 -37.32 52.88
C LYS A 493 -39.28 -38.76 53.10
#